data_AF-A0A2S6UTA0-F1
#
_entry.id   AF-A0A2S6UTA0-F1
#
_cell.length_a   1.000
_cell.length_b   1.000
_cell.length_c   1.000
_cell.angle_alpha   90.00
_cell.angle_beta   90.00
_cell.angle_gamma   90.00
#
_symmetry.space_group_name_H-M   'P 1'
#
loop_
_entity.id
_entity.type
_entity.pdbx_description
1 polymer ?
#
loop_
_entity_poly.entity_id
_entity_poly.type
_entity_poly.pdbx_seq_one_letter_code
_entity_poly.pdbx_strand_id
1 'polypeptide(L)'
;MLAFFFFIGWDVIKSIYLGKIILTSIGEHWFLFDKNSMILTQSIVQRYIYYKLWDPLILSIIQVPTWCFFIIIFVVLYIMPRKKLKKRWFN
;
A
#
# COMPACT_ATOMS: atom_id res chain seq x y z
N MET A 1 -8.79 -1.32 9.03
CA MET A 1 -8.39 -2.48 9.87
C MET A 1 -8.79 -3.81 9.24
N LEU A 2 -10.02 -3.98 8.71
CA LEU A 2 -10.44 -5.22 8.02
C LEU A 2 -9.55 -5.62 6.82
N ALA A 3 -9.14 -4.65 5.98
CA ALA A 3 -8.27 -4.92 4.83
C ALA A 3 -6.92 -5.55 5.22
N PHE A 4 -6.36 -5.19 6.37
CA PHE A 4 -5.12 -5.78 6.88
C PHE A 4 -5.25 -7.29 7.12
N PHE A 5 -6.32 -7.70 7.82
CA PHE A 5 -6.61 -9.11 8.07
C PHE A 5 -6.86 -9.88 6.78
N PHE A 6 -7.51 -9.24 5.80
CA PHE A 6 -7.74 -9.84 4.48
C PHE A 6 -6.42 -10.15 3.75
N PHE A 7 -5.51 -9.18 3.68
CA PHE A 7 -4.22 -9.38 3.01
C PHE A 7 -3.31 -10.38 3.74
N ILE A 8 -3.32 -10.39 5.08
CA ILE A 8 -2.62 -11.42 5.85
C ILE A 8 -3.21 -12.80 5.60
N GLY A 9 -4.54 -12.94 5.59
CA GLY A 9 -5.19 -14.21 5.30
C GLY A 9 -4.80 -14.74 3.93
N TRP A 10 -4.77 -13.86 2.92
CA TRP A 10 -4.31 -14.19 1.58
C TRP A 10 -2.86 -14.69 1.55
N ASP A 11 -1.94 -13.97 2.20
CA ASP A 11 -0.52 -14.36 2.29
C ASP A 11 -0.34 -15.69 3.04
N VAL A 12 -1.11 -15.92 4.11
CA VAL A 12 -1.09 -17.19 4.86
C VAL A 12 -1.56 -18.35 3.98
N ILE A 13 -2.65 -18.18 3.25
CA ILE A 13 -3.15 -19.20 2.32
C ILE A 13 -2.09 -19.50 1.25
N LYS A 14 -1.57 -18.46 0.58
CA LYS A 14 -0.53 -18.59 -0.45
C LYS A 14 0.74 -19.25 0.09
N SER A 15 1.12 -18.93 1.32
CA SER A 15 2.27 -19.52 2.03
C SER A 15 2.09 -21.01 2.31
N ILE A 16 0.89 -21.42 2.72
CA ILE A 16 0.55 -22.84 2.96
C ILE A 16 0.58 -23.61 1.64
N TYR A 17 -0.02 -23.08 0.57
CA TYR A 17 -0.05 -23.75 -0.75
C TYR A 17 1.34 -23.94 -1.34
N LEU A 18 2.26 -22.98 -1.14
CA LEU A 18 3.60 -23.01 -1.72
C LEU A 18 4.66 -23.59 -0.77
N GLY A 19 4.28 -23.96 0.47
CA GLY A 19 5.16 -24.49 1.49
C GLY A 19 6.29 -23.54 1.91
N LYS A 20 6.13 -22.23 1.66
CA LYS A 20 7.14 -21.19 1.92
C LYS A 20 6.47 -19.93 2.42
N ILE A 21 7.11 -19.25 3.36
CA ILE A 21 6.66 -17.95 3.85
C ILE A 21 6.75 -16.94 2.71
N ILE A 22 5.59 -16.53 2.18
CA ILE A 22 5.47 -15.55 1.11
C ILE A 22 4.75 -14.33 1.67
N LEU A 23 5.40 -13.18 1.52
CA LEU A 23 4.83 -11.88 1.82
C LEU A 23 4.65 -11.15 0.50
N THR A 24 3.40 -11.02 0.06
CA THR A 24 3.10 -10.42 -1.24
C THR A 24 3.22 -8.89 -1.13
N SER A 25 4.08 -8.31 -1.97
CA SER A 25 4.28 -6.86 -2.02
C SER A 25 3.08 -6.14 -2.65
N ILE A 26 2.95 -4.83 -2.42
CA ILE A 26 1.93 -4.00 -3.09
C ILE A 26 2.10 -4.05 -4.61
N GLY A 27 3.35 -4.05 -5.07
CA GLY A 27 3.67 -4.13 -6.49
C GLY A 27 3.20 -5.41 -7.13
N GLU A 28 3.33 -6.52 -6.42
CA GLU A 28 2.85 -7.80 -6.92
C GLU A 28 1.32 -7.82 -7.03
N HIS A 29 0.60 -7.24 -6.06
CA HIS A 29 -0.86 -7.10 -6.16
C HIS A 29 -1.27 -6.19 -7.32
N TRP A 30 -0.60 -5.05 -7.50
CA TRP A 30 -0.87 -4.16 -8.63
C TRP A 30 -0.55 -4.83 -9.96
N PHE A 31 0.57 -5.55 -10.05
CA PHE A 31 0.95 -6.31 -11.24
C PHE A 31 -0.06 -7.41 -11.58
N LEU A 32 -0.58 -8.12 -10.57
CA LEU A 32 -1.63 -9.13 -10.73
C LEU A 32 -2.97 -8.51 -11.16
N PHE A 33 -3.26 -7.29 -10.72
CA PHE A 33 -4.50 -6.58 -11.06
C PHE A 33 -4.45 -6.00 -12.48
N ASP A 34 -3.41 -5.24 -12.79
CA ASP A 34 -3.17 -4.68 -14.12
C ASP A 34 -1.69 -4.35 -14.35
N LYS A 35 -1.01 -5.28 -15.02
CA LYS A 35 0.38 -5.14 -15.45
C LYS A 35 0.61 -3.94 -16.39
N ASN A 36 -0.33 -3.66 -17.30
CA ASN A 36 -0.14 -2.62 -18.31
C ASN A 36 -0.17 -1.24 -17.65
N SER A 37 -1.09 -1.03 -16.70
CA SER A 37 -1.15 0.19 -15.89
C SER A 37 0.16 0.45 -15.13
N MET A 38 0.78 -0.58 -14.57
CA MET A 38 2.06 -0.44 -13.86
C MET A 38 3.20 0.02 -14.79
N ILE A 39 3.33 -0.60 -15.97
CA ILE A 39 4.36 -0.24 -16.98
C ILE A 39 4.13 1.16 -17.53
N LEU A 40 2.88 1.52 -17.81
CA LEU A 40 2.51 2.87 -18.27
C LEU A 40 2.87 3.92 -17.22
N THR A 41 2.49 3.69 -15.96
CA THR A 41 2.79 4.63 -14.87
C THR A 41 4.30 4.77 -14.69
N GLN A 42 5.05 3.66 -14.69
CA GLN A 42 6.51 3.70 -14.65
C GLN A 42 7.08 4.56 -15.79
N SER A 43 6.66 4.29 -17.02
CA SER A 43 7.15 4.97 -18.21
C SER A 43 6.84 6.47 -18.17
N ILE A 44 5.63 6.83 -17.71
CA ILE A 44 5.22 8.23 -17.57
C ILE A 44 6.06 8.94 -16.51
N VAL A 45 6.24 8.33 -15.32
CA VAL A 45 7.02 8.94 -14.24
C VAL A 45 8.48 9.13 -14.65
N GLN A 46 9.07 8.11 -15.28
CA GLN A 46 10.46 8.15 -15.74
C GLN A 46 10.67 9.17 -16.88
N ARG A 47 9.69 9.32 -17.78
CA ARG A 47 9.79 10.20 -18.95
C ARG A 47 9.42 11.66 -18.67
N TYR A 48 8.44 11.92 -17.81
CA TYR A 48 7.85 13.25 -17.65
C TYR A 48 8.10 13.91 -16.29
N ILE A 49 8.49 13.16 -15.26
CA ILE A 49 8.69 13.72 -13.91
C ILE A 49 10.17 13.75 -13.58
N TYR A 50 10.74 12.60 -13.22
CA TYR A 50 12.17 12.47 -12.89
C TYR A 50 12.51 10.99 -12.76
N TYR A 51 13.58 10.52 -13.41
CA TYR A 51 13.90 9.09 -13.46
C TYR A 51 14.11 8.48 -12.05
N LYS A 52 14.72 9.23 -11.11
CA LYS A 52 14.98 8.73 -9.75
C LYS A 52 13.76 8.74 -8.82
N LEU A 53 12.63 9.30 -9.24
CA LEU A 53 11.40 9.24 -8.44
C LEU A 53 10.80 7.84 -8.48
N TRP A 54 10.86 7.18 -9.64
CA TRP A 54 10.37 5.81 -9.73
C TRP A 54 11.25 4.86 -8.92
N ASP A 55 12.58 4.98 -9.07
CA ASP A 55 13.58 4.16 -8.38
C ASP A 55 14.65 5.09 -7.77
N PRO A 56 14.79 5.17 -6.42
CA PRO A 56 14.31 4.20 -5.43
C PRO A 56 13.00 4.55 -4.71
N LEU A 57 12.45 5.76 -4.90
CA LEU A 57 11.35 6.26 -4.06
C LEU A 57 10.07 5.45 -4.19
N ILE A 58 9.45 5.40 -5.37
CA ILE A 58 8.18 4.68 -5.57
C ILE A 58 8.39 3.17 -5.44
N LEU A 59 9.50 2.65 -5.95
CA LEU A 59 9.84 1.23 -5.87
C LEU A 59 9.95 0.74 -4.43
N SER A 60 10.59 1.51 -3.55
CA SER A 60 10.68 1.16 -2.12
C SER A 60 9.31 1.09 -1.44
N ILE A 61 8.36 1.95 -1.80
CA ILE A 61 7.00 1.93 -1.26
C ILE A 61 6.23 0.71 -1.76
N ILE A 62 6.37 0.40 -3.05
CA ILE A 62 5.65 -0.68 -3.73
C ILE A 62 6.19 -2.07 -3.32
N GLN A 63 7.47 -2.17 -2.97
CA GLN A 63 8.11 -3.41 -2.49
C GLN A 63 7.72 -3.78 -1.05
N VAL A 64 7.20 -2.84 -0.25
CA VAL A 64 6.76 -3.13 1.12
C VAL A 64 5.58 -4.12 1.08
N PRO A 65 5.52 -5.09 2.02
CA PRO A 65 4.38 -5.98 2.14
C PRO A 65 3.08 -5.19 2.32
N THR A 66 2.01 -5.61 1.63
CA THR A 66 0.74 -4.88 1.62
C THR A 66 0.16 -4.63 3.01
N TRP A 67 0.32 -5.60 3.92
CA TRP A 67 -0.13 -5.48 5.30
C TRP A 67 0.61 -4.38 6.08
N CYS A 68 1.93 -4.21 5.88
CA CYS A 68 2.72 -3.13 6.50
C CYS A 68 2.20 -1.74 6.11
N PHE A 69 1.87 -1.54 4.82
CA PHE A 69 1.36 -0.26 4.33
C PHE A 69 0.04 0.15 4.99
N PHE A 70 -0.90 -0.79 5.14
CA PHE A 70 -2.16 -0.52 5.82
C PHE A 70 -1.98 -0.25 7.33
N ILE A 71 -1.01 -0.89 7.99
CA ILE A 71 -0.63 -0.56 9.38
C ILE A 71 -0.13 0.88 9.44
N ILE A 72 0.80 1.27 8.56
CA ILE A 72 1.38 2.62 8.55
C ILE A 72 0.28 3.68 8.40
N ILE A 73 -0.62 3.51 7.42
CA ILE A 73 -1.76 4.41 7.22
C ILE A 73 -2.63 4.49 8.48
N PHE A 74 -2.90 3.35 9.11
CA PHE A 74 -3.71 3.32 10.32
C PHE A 74 -3.05 4.06 11.48
N VAL A 75 -1.76 3.85 11.70
CA VAL A 75 -0.97 4.53 12.74
C VAL A 75 -0.94 6.02 12.49
N VAL A 76 -0.71 6.46 11.25
CA VAL A 76 -0.74 7.88 10.86
C VAL A 76 -2.11 8.50 11.15
N LEU A 77 -3.20 7.86 10.74
CA LEU A 77 -4.56 8.33 10.99
C LEU A 77 -4.96 8.31 12.48
N TYR A 78 -4.39 7.39 13.25
CA TYR A 78 -4.63 7.27 14.68
C TYR A 78 -3.91 8.37 15.46
N ILE A 79 -2.66 8.67 15.11
CA ILE A 79 -1.85 9.71 15.74
C ILE A 79 -2.32 11.12 15.31
N MET A 80 -2.93 11.25 14.13
CA MET A 80 -3.38 12.55 13.63
C MET A 80 -4.38 13.19 14.61
N PRO A 81 -4.08 14.39 15.15
CA PRO A 81 -4.92 15.01 16.17
C PRO A 81 -6.29 15.31 15.59
N ARG A 82 -7.30 14.60 16.08
CA ARG A 82 -8.70 14.85 15.70
C ARG A 82 -9.10 16.20 16.26
N LYS A 83 -9.16 17.23 15.40
CA LYS A 83 -9.81 18.50 15.76
C LYS A 83 -11.24 18.15 16.16
N LYS A 84 -11.55 18.24 17.46
CA LYS A 84 -12.93 18.11 17.93
C LYS A 84 -13.71 19.20 17.21
N LEU A 85 -14.59 18.82 16.29
CA LEU A 85 -15.56 19.74 15.71
C LEU A 85 -16.29 20.36 16.91
N LYS A 86 -16.00 21.63 17.21
CA LYS A 86 -16.64 22.37 18.30
C LYS A 86 -18.13 22.26 18.03
N LYS A 87 -18.83 21.42 18.80
CA LYS A 87 -20.29 21.31 18.79
C LYS A 87 -20.79 22.65 19.32
N ARG A 88 -20.95 23.62 18.42
CA ARG A 88 -21.47 24.96 18.71
C ARG A 88 -22.95 24.75 18.95
N TRP A 89 -23.29 24.44 20.21
CA TRP A 89 -24.66 24.43 20.70
C TRP A 89 -25.24 25.82 20.44
N PHE A 90 -26.14 25.89 19.47
CA PHE A 90 -26.98 27.05 19.24
C PHE A 90 -27.99 27.14 20.39
N ASN A 91 -28.06 28.35 20.96
CA ASN A 91 -29.07 28.96 21.84
C ASN A 91 -29.63 28.14 23.00
#